data_AF-A0A1H1VFG3-F1
#
_entry.id   AF-A0A1H1VFG3-F1
#
_cell.length_a   1.000
_cell.length_b   1.000
_cell.length_c   1.000
_cell.angle_alpha   90.00
_cell.angle_beta   90.00
_cell.angle_gamma   90.00
#
_symmetry.space_group_name_H-M   'P 1'
#
loop_
_entity.id
_entity.type
_entity.pdbx_description
1 polymer ?
#
loop_
_entity_poly.entity_id
_entity_poly.type
_entity_poly.pdbx_seq_one_letter_code
_entity_poly.pdbx_strand_id
1 'polypeptide(L)'
;MNSRLLSFAVLTVVVLAGVAYGVNYLWDKRFGPTTASAADCRLAQQLFDKAQTPPADPAEAEKWEVQIRQIRYTQFVDQGISTQVARYVSWKRVQATGATERPDAGELDEITELAIGHCDDSGVDLKIPRIVF
;
A
#
# COMPACT_ATOMS: atom_id res chain seq x y z
N MET A 1 30.45 10.79 -33.92
CA MET A 1 29.41 10.40 -32.93
C MET A 1 29.18 11.61 -32.04
N ASN A 2 28.04 12.29 -32.19
CA ASN A 2 27.83 13.65 -31.67
C ASN A 2 27.85 13.71 -30.15
N SER A 3 28.83 14.42 -29.58
CA SER A 3 29.00 14.60 -28.13
C SER A 3 27.75 15.14 -27.42
N ARG A 4 26.87 15.83 -28.14
CA ARG A 4 25.58 16.32 -27.61
C ARG A 4 24.63 15.18 -27.19
N LEU A 5 24.59 14.06 -27.91
CA LEU A 5 23.72 12.91 -27.57
C LEU A 5 24.20 12.19 -26.31
N LEU A 6 25.51 12.13 -26.10
CA LEU A 6 26.11 11.58 -24.88
C LEU A 6 25.80 12.46 -23.66
N SER A 7 25.83 13.78 -23.81
CA SER A 7 25.49 14.71 -22.74
C SER A 7 24.03 14.60 -22.29
N PHE A 8 23.09 14.46 -23.23
CA PHE A 8 21.68 14.28 -22.91
C PHE A 8 21.42 12.93 -22.22
N ALA A 9 22.03 11.84 -22.70
CA ALA A 9 21.88 10.52 -22.09
C ALA A 9 22.37 10.48 -20.63
N VAL A 10 23.50 11.12 -20.33
CA VAL A 10 24.02 11.20 -18.95
C VAL A 10 23.11 12.04 -18.05
N LEU A 11 22.60 13.17 -18.54
CA LEU A 11 21.66 14.01 -17.80
C LEU A 11 20.36 13.28 -17.48
N THR A 12 19.81 12.50 -18.41
CA THR A 12 18.58 11.72 -18.18
C THR A 12 18.80 10.64 -17.12
N VAL A 13 19.93 9.94 -17.14
CA VAL A 13 20.25 8.91 -16.12
C VAL A 13 20.43 9.54 -14.74
N VAL A 14 21.10 10.69 -14.64
CA VAL A 14 21.30 11.39 -13.36
C VAL A 14 19.98 11.92 -12.79
N VAL A 15 19.10 12.46 -13.64
CA VAL A 15 17.78 12.93 -13.21
C VAL A 15 16.88 11.75 -12.80
N LEU A 16 16.85 10.65 -13.55
CA LEU A 16 16.07 9.46 -13.19
C LEU A 16 16.57 8.81 -11.89
N ALA A 17 17.89 8.69 -11.71
CA ALA A 17 18.47 8.19 -10.47
C ALA A 17 18.21 9.12 -9.28
N GLY A 18 18.28 10.44 -9.49
CA GLY A 18 17.96 11.44 -8.47
C GLY A 18 16.47 11.46 -8.09
N VAL A 19 15.57 11.25 -9.04
CA VAL A 19 14.13 11.13 -8.79
C VAL A 19 13.82 9.82 -8.07
N ALA A 20 14.43 8.69 -8.46
CA ALA A 20 14.22 7.41 -7.77
C ALA A 20 14.72 7.45 -6.31
N TYR A 21 15.92 7.96 -6.06
CA TYR A 21 16.45 8.12 -4.69
C TYR A 21 15.69 9.20 -3.90
N GLY A 22 15.32 10.31 -4.54
CA GLY A 22 14.59 11.39 -3.89
C GLY A 22 13.17 10.99 -3.50
N VAL A 23 12.47 10.24 -4.37
CA VAL A 23 11.16 9.66 -4.07
C VAL A 23 11.28 8.62 -2.99
N ASN A 24 12.25 7.70 -3.05
CA ASN A 24 12.41 6.67 -2.03
C ASN A 24 12.78 7.28 -0.66
N TYR A 25 13.69 8.26 -0.61
CA TYR A 25 14.05 8.95 0.64
C TYR A 25 12.91 9.81 1.21
N LEU A 26 12.15 10.53 0.37
CA LEU A 26 10.97 11.27 0.82
C LEU A 26 9.86 10.34 1.27
N TRP A 27 9.69 9.20 0.59
CA TRP A 27 8.74 8.16 0.97
C TRP A 27 9.15 7.53 2.30
N ASP A 28 10.40 7.16 2.50
CA ASP A 28 10.92 6.56 3.73
C ASP A 28 10.89 7.56 4.91
N LYS A 29 11.12 8.85 4.65
CA LYS A 29 10.99 9.89 5.68
C LYS A 29 9.53 10.26 6.01
N ARG A 30 8.59 10.07 5.07
CA ARG A 30 7.16 10.39 5.21
C ARG A 30 6.33 9.19 5.68
N PHE A 31 6.73 7.98 5.28
CA PHE A 31 6.02 6.71 5.36
C PHE A 31 6.94 5.50 5.60
N GLY A 32 8.26 5.68 5.78
CA GLY A 32 9.11 4.60 6.31
C GLY A 32 8.61 4.20 7.69
N PRO A 33 9.11 3.09 8.28
CA PRO A 33 8.50 2.46 9.43
C PRO A 33 8.61 3.34 10.69
N THR A 34 7.78 4.38 10.76
CA THR A 34 7.28 4.90 12.00
C THR A 34 6.49 3.74 12.59
N THR A 35 6.93 3.28 13.75
CA THR A 35 6.22 2.26 14.50
C THR A 35 4.79 2.75 14.71
N ALA A 36 3.84 2.10 14.05
CA ALA A 36 2.43 2.39 14.22
C ALA A 36 2.03 2.05 15.66
N SER A 37 1.09 2.81 16.21
CA SER A 37 0.61 2.55 17.56
C SER A 37 -0.09 1.18 17.62
N ALA A 38 -0.12 0.56 18.81
CA ALA A 38 -0.92 -0.64 19.02
C ALA A 38 -2.41 -0.43 18.67
N ALA A 39 -2.93 0.80 18.76
CA ALA A 39 -4.29 1.13 18.35
C ALA A 39 -4.45 1.09 16.82
N ASP A 40 -3.53 1.72 16.08
CA ASP A 40 -3.49 1.66 14.62
C ASP A 40 -3.35 0.23 14.14
N CYS A 41 -2.45 -0.58 14.71
CA CYS A 41 -2.27 -1.97 14.29
C CYS A 41 -3.49 -2.85 14.55
N ARG A 42 -4.24 -2.62 15.64
CA ARG A 42 -5.53 -3.31 15.87
C ARG A 42 -6.59 -2.86 14.88
N LEU A 43 -6.64 -1.56 14.56
CA LEU A 43 -7.55 -1.06 13.52
C LEU A 43 -7.20 -1.65 12.16
N ALA A 44 -5.91 -1.77 11.83
CA ALA A 44 -5.44 -2.42 10.62
C ALA A 44 -5.90 -3.88 10.55
N GLN A 45 -5.71 -4.66 11.62
CA GLN A 45 -6.21 -6.03 11.71
C GLN A 45 -7.71 -6.10 11.41
N GLN A 46 -8.52 -5.26 12.06
CA GLN A 46 -9.98 -5.22 11.82
C GLN A 46 -10.33 -4.94 10.36
N LEU A 47 -9.58 -4.06 9.69
CA LEU A 47 -9.82 -3.73 8.29
C LEU A 47 -9.34 -4.82 7.33
N PHE A 48 -8.22 -5.50 7.61
CA PHE A 48 -7.78 -6.68 6.86
C PHE A 48 -8.76 -7.85 6.99
N ASP A 49 -9.30 -8.06 8.20
CA ASP A 49 -10.31 -9.08 8.46
C ASP A 49 -11.63 -8.75 7.73
N LYS A 50 -12.10 -7.50 7.84
CA LYS A 50 -13.27 -7.02 7.09
C LYS A 50 -13.09 -7.15 5.58
N ALA A 51 -11.86 -6.98 5.10
CA ALA A 51 -11.53 -7.11 3.69
C ALA A 51 -11.54 -8.55 3.17
N GLN A 52 -11.70 -9.58 4.01
CA GLN A 52 -11.82 -10.97 3.54
C GLN A 52 -13.12 -11.24 2.78
N THR A 53 -14.20 -10.54 3.13
CA THR A 53 -15.54 -10.73 2.55
C THR A 53 -16.06 -9.42 1.93
N PRO A 54 -15.39 -8.89 0.89
CA PRO A 54 -15.86 -7.70 0.19
C PRO A 54 -17.13 -8.04 -0.64
N PRO A 55 -18.00 -7.07 -0.93
CA PRO A 55 -19.11 -7.27 -1.85
C PRO A 55 -18.63 -7.63 -3.25
N ALA A 56 -19.35 -8.52 -3.93
CA ALA A 56 -19.07 -8.92 -5.31
C ALA A 56 -19.72 -8.00 -6.35
N ASP A 57 -20.85 -7.36 -6.00
CA ASP A 57 -21.48 -6.37 -6.86
C ASP A 57 -20.58 -5.12 -6.99
N PRO A 58 -20.26 -4.63 -8.21
CA PRO A 58 -19.34 -3.51 -8.38
C PRO A 58 -19.76 -2.21 -7.67
N ALA A 59 -21.05 -1.90 -7.62
CA ALA A 59 -21.55 -0.66 -7.02
C ALA A 59 -21.55 -0.76 -5.48
N GLU A 60 -21.88 -1.92 -4.93
CA GLU A 60 -21.74 -2.19 -3.50
C GLU A 60 -20.27 -2.21 -3.06
N ALA A 61 -19.40 -2.79 -3.88
CA ALA A 61 -17.97 -2.86 -3.62
C ALA A 61 -17.31 -1.47 -3.61
N GLU A 62 -17.74 -0.56 -4.49
CA GLU A 62 -17.30 0.84 -4.48
C GLU A 62 -17.74 1.57 -3.21
N LYS A 63 -19.02 1.44 -2.82
CA LYS A 63 -19.52 2.05 -1.56
C LYS A 63 -18.77 1.52 -0.35
N TRP A 64 -18.50 0.21 -0.33
CA TRP A 64 -17.72 -0.45 0.71
C TRP A 64 -16.30 0.09 0.80
N GLU A 65 -15.61 0.27 -0.34
CA GLU A 65 -14.27 0.85 -0.38
C GLU A 65 -14.28 2.30 0.14
N VAL A 66 -15.28 3.10 -0.22
CA VAL A 66 -15.44 4.48 0.29
C VAL A 66 -15.62 4.50 1.81
N GLN A 67 -16.40 3.59 2.38
CA GLN A 67 -16.56 3.48 3.83
C GLN A 67 -15.24 3.13 4.52
N ILE A 68 -14.47 2.19 3.97
CA ILE A 68 -13.14 1.86 4.49
C ILE A 68 -12.21 3.08 4.39
N ARG A 69 -12.23 3.80 3.26
CA ARG A 69 -11.44 5.02 3.07
C ARG A 69 -11.78 6.09 4.12
N GLN A 70 -13.05 6.26 4.45
CA GLN A 70 -13.47 7.19 5.51
C GLN A 70 -12.91 6.78 6.88
N ILE A 71 -13.00 5.50 7.25
CA ILE A 71 -12.39 4.99 8.49
C ILE A 71 -10.89 5.30 8.48
N ARG A 72 -10.22 4.99 7.37
CA ARG A 72 -8.78 5.17 7.25
C ARG A 72 -8.34 6.61 7.46
N TYR A 73 -9.02 7.57 6.85
CA TYR A 73 -8.64 8.99 6.97
C TYR A 73 -9.07 9.65 8.29
N THR A 74 -9.99 9.03 9.02
CA THR A 74 -10.48 9.61 10.28
C THR A 74 -9.88 8.97 11.52
N GLN A 75 -9.44 7.71 11.44
CA GLN A 75 -9.04 6.93 12.61
C GLN A 75 -7.57 6.52 12.63
N PHE A 76 -6.91 6.35 11.47
CA PHE A 76 -5.47 6.09 11.49
C PHE A 76 -4.69 7.35 11.81
N VAL A 77 -3.81 7.25 12.80
CA VAL A 77 -2.77 8.24 13.03
C VAL A 77 -1.59 7.98 12.10
N ASP A 78 -1.14 6.73 12.04
CA ASP A 78 -0.06 6.30 11.15
C ASP A 78 -0.56 6.12 9.70
N GLN A 79 0.00 6.92 8.80
CA GLN A 79 -0.39 6.91 7.39
C GLN A 79 0.27 5.78 6.58
N GLY A 80 1.37 5.20 7.07
CA GLY A 80 2.04 4.06 6.46
C GLY A 80 1.16 2.82 6.51
N ILE A 81 0.75 2.39 7.71
CA ILE A 81 -0.17 1.25 7.87
C ILE A 81 -1.52 1.52 7.21
N SER A 82 -2.04 2.75 7.30
CA SER A 82 -3.24 3.17 6.58
C SER A 82 -3.10 2.93 5.07
N THR A 83 -1.94 3.24 4.48
CA THR A 83 -1.69 3.06 3.04
C THR A 83 -1.70 1.59 2.65
N GLN A 84 -1.06 0.72 3.44
CA GLN A 84 -1.05 -0.72 3.13
C GLN A 84 -2.44 -1.35 3.25
N VAL A 85 -3.26 -0.93 4.22
CA VAL A 85 -4.67 -1.32 4.29
C VAL A 85 -5.43 -0.89 3.02
N ALA A 86 -5.15 0.31 2.50
CA ALA A 86 -5.77 0.79 1.25
C ALA A 86 -5.50 -0.13 0.07
N ARG A 87 -4.21 -0.44 -0.14
CA ARG A 87 -3.74 -1.26 -1.27
C ARG A 87 -4.36 -2.65 -1.20
N TYR A 88 -4.35 -3.27 -0.01
CA TYR A 88 -4.96 -4.57 0.20
C TYR A 88 -6.47 -4.57 -0.08
N VAL A 89 -7.20 -3.59 0.45
CA VAL A 89 -8.65 -3.43 0.25
C VAL A 89 -8.99 -3.26 -1.23
N SER A 90 -8.19 -2.49 -1.96
CA SER A 90 -8.34 -2.31 -3.40
C SER A 90 -8.18 -3.64 -4.14
N TRP A 91 -7.15 -4.44 -3.83
CA TRP A 91 -6.99 -5.76 -4.47
C TRP A 91 -8.07 -6.76 -4.08
N LYS A 92 -8.56 -6.75 -2.83
CA LYS A 92 -9.72 -7.56 -2.44
C LYS A 92 -10.99 -7.15 -3.21
N ARG A 93 -11.19 -5.86 -3.46
CA ARG A 93 -12.26 -5.38 -4.34
C ARG A 93 -12.13 -5.93 -5.75
N VAL A 94 -10.96 -5.75 -6.38
CA VAL A 94 -10.69 -6.24 -7.74
C VAL A 94 -10.94 -7.74 -7.85
N GLN A 95 -10.43 -8.52 -6.88
CA GLN A 95 -10.64 -9.96 -6.80
C GLN A 95 -12.13 -10.32 -6.75
N ALA A 96 -12.90 -9.63 -5.90
CA ALA A 96 -14.29 -9.98 -5.64
C ALA A 96 -15.26 -9.57 -6.75
N THR A 97 -14.97 -8.46 -7.45
CA THR A 97 -15.79 -8.01 -8.58
C THR A 97 -15.43 -8.71 -9.90
N GLY A 98 -14.39 -9.55 -9.90
CA GLY A 98 -13.93 -10.27 -11.09
C GLY A 98 -13.30 -9.35 -12.15
N ALA A 99 -12.77 -8.20 -11.74
CA ALA A 99 -12.06 -7.30 -12.65
C ALA A 99 -10.79 -7.97 -13.20
N THR A 100 -10.42 -7.62 -14.44
CA THR A 100 -9.30 -8.26 -15.15
C THR A 100 -7.92 -7.75 -14.72
N GLU A 101 -7.88 -6.68 -13.93
CA GLU A 101 -6.65 -6.12 -13.38
C GLU A 101 -5.96 -7.12 -12.45
N ARG A 102 -4.62 -7.14 -12.48
CA ARG A 102 -3.80 -8.05 -11.69
C ARG A 102 -2.70 -7.26 -11.00
N PRO A 103 -2.33 -7.65 -9.77
CA PRO A 103 -1.20 -7.05 -9.08
C PRO A 103 0.10 -7.32 -9.82
N ASP A 104 1.03 -6.39 -9.72
CA ASP A 104 2.38 -6.59 -10.22
C ASP A 104 3.08 -7.71 -9.44
N ALA A 105 4.12 -8.29 -10.04
CA ALA A 105 4.87 -9.37 -9.41
C ALA A 105 5.46 -8.91 -8.06
N GLY A 106 5.09 -9.61 -6.98
CA GLY A 106 5.55 -9.32 -5.62
C GLY A 106 4.76 -8.23 -4.89
N GLU A 107 3.82 -7.53 -5.54
CA GLU A 107 3.10 -6.42 -4.92
C GLU A 107 2.28 -6.85 -3.69
N LEU A 108 1.61 -8.01 -3.76
CA LEU A 108 0.82 -8.54 -2.64
C LEU A 108 1.69 -8.94 -1.43
N ASP A 109 2.89 -9.44 -1.71
CA ASP A 109 3.85 -9.80 -0.67
C ASP A 109 4.44 -8.51 -0.05
N GLU A 110 4.77 -7.50 -0.87
CA GLU A 110 5.23 -6.18 -0.42
C GLU A 110 4.22 -5.47 0.49
N ILE A 111 2.93 -5.48 0.14
CA ILE A 111 1.85 -4.92 0.98
C ILE A 111 1.86 -5.58 2.36
N THR A 112 2.04 -6.90 2.40
CA THR A 112 2.04 -7.70 3.62
C THR A 112 3.26 -7.38 4.47
N GLU A 113 4.45 -7.40 3.86
CA GLU A 113 5.72 -7.12 4.52
C GLU A 113 5.75 -5.71 5.11
N LEU A 114 5.33 -4.70 4.35
CA LEU A 114 5.29 -3.31 4.81
C LEU A 114 4.27 -3.12 5.94
N ALA A 115 3.08 -3.72 5.84
CA ALA A 115 2.08 -3.62 6.88
C ALA A 115 2.55 -4.26 8.20
N ILE A 116 3.20 -5.43 8.12
CA ILE A 116 3.81 -6.08 9.28
C ILE A 116 4.95 -5.21 9.84
N GLY A 117 5.81 -4.67 8.97
CA GLY A 117 6.92 -3.80 9.37
C GLY A 117 6.48 -2.55 10.13
N HIS A 118 5.35 -1.94 9.77
CA HIS A 118 4.78 -0.84 10.56
C HIS A 118 4.33 -1.25 11.96
N CYS A 119 3.99 -2.52 12.16
CA CYS A 119 3.40 -3.04 13.40
C CYS A 119 4.36 -3.87 14.27
N ASP A 120 5.59 -4.11 13.83
CA ASP A 120 6.54 -5.03 14.47
C ASP A 120 6.79 -4.68 15.95
N ASP A 121 7.02 -3.40 16.25
CA ASP A 121 7.28 -2.90 17.61
C ASP A 121 5.99 -2.46 18.36
N SER A 122 4.81 -2.67 17.78
CA SER A 122 3.54 -2.23 18.36
C SER A 122 2.99 -3.16 19.45
N GLY A 123 3.55 -4.38 19.56
CA GLY A 123 3.01 -5.45 20.41
C GLY A 123 1.72 -6.09 19.88
N VAL A 124 1.33 -5.80 18.64
CA VAL A 124 0.20 -6.41 17.94
C VAL A 124 0.73 -7.32 16.84
N ASP A 125 0.37 -8.60 16.92
CA ASP A 125 0.69 -9.59 15.88
C ASP A 125 -0.30 -9.46 14.72
N LEU A 126 0.10 -8.76 13.66
CA LEU A 126 -0.72 -8.48 12.50
C LEU A 126 -0.79 -9.72 11.57
N LYS A 127 -1.98 -10.26 11.36
CA LYS A 127 -2.25 -11.39 10.47
C LYS A 127 -2.99 -10.92 9.23
N ILE A 128 -2.32 -10.99 8.09
CA ILE A 128 -2.87 -10.55 6.80
C ILE A 128 -3.09 -11.79 5.93
N PRO A 129 -4.34 -12.16 5.62
CA PRO A 129 -4.60 -13.30 4.75
C PRO A 129 -4.12 -13.05 3.33
N ARG A 130 -3.57 -14.08 2.68
CA ARG A 130 -3.05 -13.95 1.32
C ARG A 130 -4.19 -13.78 0.31
N ILE A 131 -4.04 -12.85 -0.63
CA ILE A 131 -4.92 -12.73 -1.79
C ILE A 131 -4.44 -13.69 -2.88
N VAL A 132 -5.35 -14.46 -3.46
CA VAL A 132 -5.06 -15.42 -4.55
C VAL A 132 -5.93 -15.09 -5.75
N PHE A 133 -5.29 -14.79 -6.87
CA PHE A 133 -5.91 -14.30 -8.10
C PHE A 133 -6.01 -15.38 -9.18
#